data_AF-A0A523RA01-F1
#
_entry.id   AF-A0A523RA01-F1
#
_cell.length_a   1.000
_cell.length_b   1.000
_cell.length_c   1.000
_cell.angle_alpha   90.00
_cell.angle_beta   90.00
_cell.angle_gamma   90.00
#
_symmetry.space_group_name_H-M   'P 1'
#
loop_
_entity.id
_entity.type
_entity.pdbx_description
1 polymer ?
#
loop_
_entity_poly.entity_id
_entity_poly.type
_entity_poly.pdbx_seq_one_letter_code
_entity_poly.pdbx_strand_id
1 'polypeptide(L)'
;LIEEIPNAYFELDEKLLLIDKLDLSDYLEFEVKGTPWGWKNNIRSLSQITGLSNLKHLKTLDLSNNQIGDLEGIHELKNLTHLVLPNNQIGNLKNLEYINQLSNLQFLDLCGNGISKKVKNKDFNPNCRVLLNRYIQ
;
A
#
# COMPACT_ATOMS: atom_id res chain seq x y z
N LEU A 1 -11.60 -19.81 -24.93
CA LEU A 1 -11.65 -19.83 -23.46
C LEU A 1 -10.60 -18.85 -22.98
N ILE A 2 -11.02 -17.74 -22.40
CA ILE A 2 -10.10 -16.84 -21.69
C ILE A 2 -9.93 -17.51 -20.34
N GLU A 3 -8.79 -18.16 -20.11
CA GLU A 3 -8.44 -18.63 -18.78
C GLU A 3 -8.32 -17.38 -17.90
N GLU A 4 -9.24 -17.24 -16.95
CA GLU A 4 -9.13 -16.26 -15.89
C GLU A 4 -7.84 -16.54 -15.16
N ILE A 5 -6.86 -15.66 -15.37
CA ILE A 5 -5.63 -15.64 -14.57
C ILE A 5 -6.11 -15.43 -13.13
N PRO A 6 -5.87 -16.38 -12.20
CA PRO A 6 -6.33 -16.23 -10.84
C PRO A 6 -5.70 -14.95 -10.29
N ASN A 7 -6.55 -13.98 -9.93
CA ASN A 7 -6.10 -12.84 -9.16
C ASN A 7 -5.41 -13.41 -7.92
N ALA A 8 -4.13 -13.11 -7.75
CA ALA A 8 -3.38 -13.50 -6.56
C ALA A 8 -3.96 -12.70 -5.38
N TYR A 9 -4.94 -13.28 -4.69
CA TYR A 9 -5.42 -12.76 -3.42
C TYR A 9 -4.36 -13.10 -2.37
N PHE A 10 -3.86 -12.08 -1.69
CA PHE A 10 -2.97 -12.26 -0.56
C PHE A 10 -3.82 -12.34 0.71
N GLU A 11 -3.80 -13.49 1.35
CA GLU A 11 -4.49 -13.74 2.61
C GLU A 11 -3.48 -13.86 3.74
N LEU A 12 -3.57 -12.95 4.71
CA LEU A 12 -2.83 -13.04 5.97
C LEU A 12 -3.53 -14.02 6.90
N ASP A 13 -2.78 -14.91 7.54
CA ASP A 13 -3.32 -15.76 8.60
C ASP A 13 -3.88 -14.88 9.73
N GLU A 14 -5.16 -15.07 10.06
CA GLU A 14 -5.91 -14.31 11.07
C GLU A 14 -5.28 -14.39 12.47
N LYS A 15 -4.37 -15.34 12.72
CA LYS A 15 -3.65 -15.51 13.98
C LYS A 15 -2.38 -14.67 14.11
N LEU A 16 -2.01 -13.90 13.07
CA LEU A 16 -0.79 -13.10 13.03
C LEU A 16 -0.92 -11.78 13.82
N LEU A 17 -1.05 -11.91 15.14
CA LEU A 17 -1.19 -10.75 16.04
C LEU A 17 0.12 -10.00 16.28
N LEU A 18 1.29 -10.52 15.88
CA LEU A 18 2.60 -9.94 16.21
C LEU A 18 3.32 -9.31 15.02
N ILE A 19 2.71 -9.27 13.83
CA ILE A 19 3.33 -8.65 12.66
C ILE A 19 3.31 -7.13 12.83
N ASP A 20 4.49 -6.53 12.85
CA ASP A 20 4.70 -5.09 12.92
C ASP A 20 5.24 -4.48 11.62
N LYS A 21 5.76 -5.32 10.71
CA LYS A 21 6.13 -4.96 9.35
C LYS A 21 5.54 -5.97 8.36
N LEU A 22 4.84 -5.45 7.36
CA LEU A 22 4.37 -6.21 6.22
C LEU A 22 4.92 -5.58 4.95
N ASP A 23 5.55 -6.41 4.12
CA ASP A 23 6.12 -6.02 2.85
C ASP A 23 5.41 -6.80 1.74
N LEU A 24 4.56 -6.10 1.01
CA LEU A 24 3.89 -6.57 -0.21
C LEU A 24 4.41 -5.78 -1.42
N SER A 25 5.62 -5.19 -1.31
CA SER A 25 6.37 -4.75 -2.48
C SER A 25 6.83 -5.97 -3.26
N ASP A 26 7.20 -5.79 -4.54
CA ASP A 26 7.59 -6.91 -5.44
C ASP A 26 8.40 -7.96 -4.66
N TYR A 27 7.98 -9.25 -4.70
CA TYR A 27 8.54 -10.48 -4.05
C TYR A 27 7.52 -11.30 -3.20
N LEU A 28 6.44 -11.80 -3.80
CA LEU A 28 5.73 -12.98 -3.25
C LEU A 28 6.48 -14.25 -3.68
N GLU A 29 7.30 -14.83 -2.79
CA GLU A 29 8.14 -16.02 -3.02
C GLU A 29 7.37 -17.36 -3.10
N PHE A 30 6.21 -17.43 -3.77
CA PHE A 30 5.51 -18.71 -3.92
C PHE A 30 5.53 -19.19 -5.37
N GLU A 31 6.49 -20.08 -5.59
CA GLU A 31 6.80 -20.82 -6.82
C GLU A 31 5.55 -21.46 -7.45
N VAL A 32 5.21 -21.04 -8.68
CA VAL A 32 4.36 -21.85 -9.57
C VAL A 32 5.22 -22.27 -10.76
N LYS A 33 5.56 -23.57 -10.79
CA LYS A 33 6.28 -24.17 -11.92
C LYS A 33 5.46 -24.01 -13.20
N GLY A 34 5.94 -23.20 -14.15
CA GLY A 34 5.43 -23.23 -15.52
C GLY A 34 5.28 -21.89 -16.25
N THR A 35 5.53 -20.72 -15.65
CA THR A 35 5.42 -19.43 -16.36
C THR A 35 6.78 -18.72 -16.50
N PRO A 36 7.21 -18.28 -17.70
CA PRO A 36 8.59 -17.81 -17.90
C PRO A 36 8.85 -16.32 -17.59
N TRP A 37 7.89 -15.54 -17.07
CA TRP A 37 8.07 -14.08 -17.00
C TRP A 37 7.46 -13.44 -15.75
N GLY A 38 8.35 -13.03 -14.83
CA GLY A 38 8.25 -11.84 -13.99
C GLY A 38 7.17 -11.84 -12.90
N TRP A 39 7.58 -11.95 -11.64
CA TRP A 39 6.73 -11.57 -10.52
C TRP A 39 6.32 -10.10 -10.67
N LYS A 40 5.01 -9.85 -10.72
CA LYS A 40 4.43 -8.52 -10.71
C LYS A 40 3.36 -8.47 -9.64
N ASN A 41 3.51 -7.52 -8.75
CA ASN A 41 2.52 -7.23 -7.75
C ASN A 41 1.32 -6.52 -8.41
N ASN A 42 0.20 -7.24 -8.48
CA ASN A 42 -1.01 -6.84 -9.21
C ASN A 42 -2.12 -6.31 -8.26
N ILE A 43 -1.76 -5.87 -7.05
CA ILE A 43 -2.74 -5.30 -6.11
C ILE A 43 -3.20 -3.96 -6.68
N ARG A 44 -4.49 -3.83 -6.93
CA ARG A 44 -5.15 -2.64 -7.49
C ARG A 44 -5.94 -1.86 -6.45
N SER A 45 -6.29 -2.50 -5.34
CA SER A 45 -6.99 -1.93 -4.20
C SER A 45 -6.63 -2.68 -2.93
N LEU A 46 -6.66 -2.00 -1.78
CA LEU A 46 -6.47 -2.64 -0.47
C LEU A 46 -7.54 -3.70 -0.17
N SER A 47 -8.72 -3.63 -0.79
CA SER A 47 -9.76 -4.67 -0.61
C SER A 47 -9.34 -6.05 -1.14
N GLN A 48 -8.27 -6.15 -1.91
CA GLN A 48 -7.69 -7.43 -2.35
C GLN A 48 -6.75 -8.06 -1.30
N ILE A 49 -6.44 -7.35 -0.22
CA ILE A 49 -5.59 -7.81 0.89
C ILE A 49 -6.52 -8.22 2.03
N THR A 50 -6.74 -9.52 2.22
CA THR A 50 -7.57 -10.03 3.31
C THR A 50 -6.76 -10.19 4.59
N GLY A 51 -7.42 -9.98 5.74
CA GLY A 51 -6.78 -10.08 7.06
C GLY A 51 -5.92 -8.88 7.49
N LEU A 52 -5.80 -7.84 6.66
CA LEU A 52 -5.02 -6.65 7.00
C LEU A 52 -5.55 -5.91 8.25
N SER A 53 -6.87 -5.89 8.43
CA SER A 53 -7.55 -5.35 9.61
C SER A 53 -7.27 -6.11 10.91
N ASN A 54 -6.81 -7.37 10.81
CA ASN A 54 -6.44 -8.18 11.96
C ASN A 54 -5.01 -7.87 12.47
N LEU A 55 -4.16 -7.21 11.65
CA LEU A 55 -2.80 -6.86 12.01
C LEU A 55 -2.74 -5.63 12.93
N LYS A 56 -3.27 -5.78 14.15
CA LYS A 56 -3.37 -4.71 15.16
C LYS A 56 -2.02 -4.13 15.55
N HIS A 57 -0.91 -4.85 15.34
CA HIS A 57 0.43 -4.40 15.68
C HIS A 57 1.21 -3.83 14.49
N LEU A 58 0.60 -3.80 13.30
CA LEU A 58 1.26 -3.34 12.08
C LEU A 58 1.65 -1.86 12.18
N LYS A 59 2.95 -1.61 12.11
CA LYS A 59 3.56 -0.28 12.15
C LYS A 59 4.07 0.16 10.79
N THR A 60 4.52 -0.79 9.97
CA THR A 60 5.12 -0.53 8.66
C THR A 60 4.42 -1.36 7.60
N LEU A 61 3.94 -0.70 6.55
CA LEU A 61 3.33 -1.34 5.38
C LEU A 61 4.02 -0.84 4.12
N ASP A 62 4.67 -1.75 3.41
CA ASP A 62 5.23 -1.49 2.09
C ASP A 62 4.35 -2.12 1.01
N LEU A 63 3.87 -1.28 0.10
CA LEU A 63 3.00 -1.61 -1.03
C LEU A 63 3.60 -1.05 -2.33
N SER A 64 4.91 -0.81 -2.36
CA SER A 64 5.61 -0.29 -3.54
C SER A 64 5.37 -1.14 -4.78
N ASN A 65 5.39 -0.50 -5.95
CA ASN A 65 5.33 -1.16 -7.27
C ASN A 65 4.09 -2.04 -7.49
N ASN A 66 2.96 -1.64 -6.92
CA ASN A 66 1.66 -2.25 -7.19
C ASN A 66 0.87 -1.41 -8.21
N GLN A 67 -0.41 -1.75 -8.41
CA GLN A 67 -1.33 -1.03 -9.28
C GLN A 67 -2.41 -0.28 -8.47
N ILE A 68 -2.12 0.07 -7.22
CA ILE A 68 -3.13 0.57 -6.28
C ILE A 68 -3.63 1.93 -6.74
N GLY A 69 -4.93 2.04 -7.02
CA GLY A 69 -5.60 3.31 -7.33
C GLY A 69 -6.47 3.83 -6.19
N ASP A 70 -6.92 2.93 -5.33
CA ASP A 70 -7.85 3.18 -4.23
C ASP A 70 -7.28 2.68 -2.91
N LEU A 71 -7.27 3.56 -1.91
CA LEU A 71 -6.81 3.32 -0.55
C LEU A 71 -7.96 3.11 0.45
N GLU A 72 -9.18 2.86 -0.02
CA GLU A 72 -10.29 2.49 0.84
C GLU A 72 -9.90 1.35 1.80
N GLY A 73 -10.30 1.49 3.07
CA GLY A 73 -9.94 0.54 4.14
C GLY A 73 -8.58 0.78 4.81
N ILE A 74 -7.65 1.57 4.24
CA ILE A 74 -6.33 1.76 4.88
C ILE A 74 -6.42 2.41 6.27
N HIS A 75 -7.45 3.21 6.48
CA HIS A 75 -7.75 3.88 7.75
C HIS A 75 -8.04 2.91 8.90
N GLU A 76 -8.26 1.61 8.64
CA GLU A 76 -8.41 0.58 9.67
C GLU A 76 -7.08 0.26 10.39
N LEU A 77 -5.93 0.58 9.77
CA LEU A 77 -4.60 0.34 10.33
C LEU A 77 -4.19 1.44 11.32
N LYS A 78 -4.89 1.48 12.46
CA LYS A 78 -4.76 2.55 13.47
C LYS A 78 -3.36 2.71 14.05
N ASN A 79 -2.54 1.65 14.04
CA ASN A 79 -1.17 1.68 14.58
C ASN A 79 -0.09 1.89 13.52
N LEU A 80 -0.49 2.13 12.26
CA LEU A 80 0.44 2.35 11.17
C LEU A 80 1.19 3.67 11.36
N THR A 81 2.52 3.59 11.29
CA THR A 81 3.44 4.73 11.42
C THR A 81 4.19 5.00 10.12
N HIS A 82 4.40 3.98 9.31
CA HIS A 82 5.14 4.06 8.05
C HIS A 82 4.31 3.41 6.93
N LEU A 83 4.01 4.20 5.90
CA LEU A 83 3.29 3.75 4.72
C LEU A 83 4.11 4.08 3.47
N VAL A 84 4.49 3.04 2.73
CA VAL A 84 5.35 3.14 1.55
C VAL A 84 4.51 2.71 0.35
N LEU A 85 4.17 3.66 -0.52
CA LEU A 85 3.31 3.48 -1.69
C LEU A 85 3.93 3.90 -3.05
N PRO A 86 5.26 4.02 -3.22
CA PRO A 86 5.81 4.53 -4.46
C PRO A 86 5.46 3.62 -5.66
N ASN A 87 5.37 4.24 -6.83
CA ASN A 87 5.08 3.57 -8.10
C ASN A 87 3.76 2.78 -8.09
N ASN A 88 2.69 3.41 -7.57
CA ASN A 88 1.31 2.94 -7.68
C ASN A 88 0.51 3.84 -8.64
N GLN A 89 -0.81 3.64 -8.71
CA GLN A 89 -1.74 4.36 -9.59
C GLN A 89 -2.65 5.33 -8.80
N ILE A 90 -2.24 5.75 -7.61
CA ILE A 90 -3.05 6.61 -6.73
C ILE A 90 -3.15 7.99 -7.38
N GLY A 91 -4.32 8.33 -7.91
CA GLY A 91 -4.54 9.58 -8.64
C GLY A 91 -5.76 10.38 -8.20
N ASN A 92 -6.71 9.74 -7.53
CA ASN A 92 -7.94 10.35 -7.04
C ASN A 92 -7.69 11.03 -5.69
N LEU A 93 -8.17 12.27 -5.54
CA LEU A 93 -8.03 13.07 -4.31
C LEU A 93 -8.83 12.51 -3.13
N LYS A 94 -9.86 11.68 -3.37
CA LYS A 94 -10.60 10.96 -2.31
C LYS A 94 -9.64 10.19 -1.39
N ASN A 95 -8.53 9.68 -1.92
CA ASN A 95 -7.52 8.96 -1.14
C ASN A 95 -6.89 9.79 0.00
N LEU A 96 -6.91 11.12 -0.08
CA LEU A 96 -6.46 11.97 1.03
C LEU A 96 -7.33 11.82 2.27
N GLU A 97 -8.64 11.62 2.09
CA GLU A 97 -9.57 11.43 3.20
C GLU A 97 -9.23 10.17 3.98
N TYR A 98 -8.78 9.11 3.31
CA TYR A 98 -8.34 7.87 3.94
C TYR A 98 -6.98 8.03 4.62
N ILE A 99 -6.00 8.64 3.94
CA ILE A 99 -4.65 8.86 4.49
C ILE A 99 -4.70 9.74 5.74
N ASN A 100 -5.50 10.81 5.73
CA ASN A 100 -5.59 11.74 6.85
C ASN A 100 -6.29 11.16 8.09
N GLN A 101 -6.94 10.00 7.98
CA GLN A 101 -7.47 9.25 9.13
C GLN A 101 -6.41 8.42 9.87
N LEU A 102 -5.20 8.29 9.31
CA LEU A 102 -4.08 7.62 9.96
C LEU A 102 -3.38 8.59 10.93
N SER A 103 -3.97 8.77 12.11
CA SER A 103 -3.52 9.75 13.11
C SER A 103 -2.08 9.51 13.61
N ASN A 104 -1.61 8.26 13.56
CA ASN A 104 -0.28 7.86 14.01
C ASN A 104 0.76 7.82 12.88
N LEU A 105 0.40 8.20 11.65
CA LEU A 105 1.30 8.16 10.52
C LEU A 105 2.42 9.19 10.68
N GLN A 106 3.66 8.71 10.63
CA GLN A 106 4.87 9.51 10.79
C GLN A 106 5.62 9.65 9.47
N PHE A 107 5.49 8.67 8.58
CA PHE A 107 6.14 8.66 7.28
C PHE A 107 5.20 8.14 6.19
N LEU A 108 5.16 8.88 5.08
CA LEU A 108 4.38 8.55 3.89
C LEU A 108 5.22 8.79 2.64
N ASP A 109 5.44 7.74 1.84
CA ASP A 109 6.02 7.86 0.50
C ASP A 109 4.96 7.63 -0.57
N LEU A 110 4.63 8.67 -1.33
CA LEU A 110 3.71 8.64 -2.48
C LEU A 110 4.45 8.87 -3.82
N CYS A 111 5.78 8.81 -3.86
CA CYS A 111 6.55 9.08 -5.08
C CYS A 111 6.06 8.24 -6.27
N GLY A 112 5.99 8.83 -7.47
CA GLY A 112 5.56 8.10 -8.67
C GLY A 112 4.05 7.84 -8.77
N ASN A 113 3.23 8.34 -7.83
CA ASN A 113 1.77 8.33 -7.96
C ASN A 113 1.24 9.58 -8.67
N GLY A 114 0.04 9.47 -9.26
CA GLY A 114 -0.64 10.59 -9.92
C GLY A 114 -1.06 11.70 -8.95
N ILE A 115 -1.35 11.36 -7.69
CA ILE A 115 -1.76 12.28 -6.64
C ILE A 115 -0.63 13.25 -6.27
N SER A 116 0.62 12.81 -6.35
CA SER A 116 1.80 13.56 -5.90
C SER A 116 2.10 14.81 -6.72
N LYS A 117 1.47 14.94 -7.89
CA LYS A 117 1.51 16.15 -8.73
C LYS A 117 0.39 17.14 -8.40
N LYS A 118 -0.60 16.74 -7.60
CA LYS A 118 -1.83 17.49 -7.32
C LYS A 118 -1.89 18.04 -5.89
N VAL A 119 -1.04 17.54 -5.00
CA VAL A 119 -1.06 17.82 -3.57
C VAL A 119 0.28 18.39 -3.11
N LYS A 120 0.29 18.96 -1.91
CA LYS A 120 1.46 19.53 -1.22
C LYS A 120 1.52 18.96 0.19
N ASN A 121 2.69 19.03 0.84
CA ASN A 121 2.87 18.51 2.20
C ASN A 121 1.88 19.08 3.23
N LYS A 122 1.41 20.31 3.02
CA LYS A 122 0.39 20.95 3.89
C LYS A 122 -1.01 20.32 3.81
N ASP A 123 -1.27 19.47 2.81
CA ASP A 123 -2.56 18.80 2.63
C ASP A 123 -2.67 17.51 3.49
N PHE A 124 -1.60 17.18 4.23
CA PHE A 124 -1.47 16.01 5.09
C PHE A 124 -1.31 16.40 6.57
N ASN A 125 -1.41 15.41 7.45
CA ASN A 125 -1.12 15.56 8.88
C ASN A 125 0.27 16.23 9.08
N PRO A 126 0.36 17.35 9.83
CA PRO A 126 1.61 18.10 9.99
C PRO A 126 2.71 17.32 10.72
N ASN A 127 2.36 16.27 11.47
CA ASN A 127 3.33 15.39 12.13
C ASN A 127 3.84 14.26 11.23
N CYS A 128 3.33 14.15 10.00
CA CYS A 128 3.74 13.15 9.03
C CYS A 128 4.74 13.74 8.03
N ARG A 129 5.90 13.10 7.90
CA ARG A 129 6.85 13.38 6.83
C ARG A 129 6.35 12.75 5.52
N VAL A 130 6.00 13.59 4.55
CA VAL A 130 5.48 13.16 3.26
C VAL A 130 6.51 13.35 2.14
N LEU A 131 6.75 12.30 1.37
CA LEU A 131 7.52 12.33 0.13
C LEU A 131 6.59 12.25 -1.08
N LEU A 132 6.57 13.31 -1.88
CA LEU A 132 5.75 13.41 -3.10
C LEU A 132 6.60 13.25 -4.38
N ASN A 133 7.90 13.50 -4.29
CA ASN A 133 8.84 13.33 -5.38
C ASN A 133 10.21 12.89 -4.82
N ARG A 134 11.00 12.19 -5.65
CA ARG A 134 12.39 11.82 -5.32
C ARG A 134 13.41 12.90 -5.69
N TYR A 135 12.95 14.09 -6.03
CA TYR A 135 13.81 15.21 -6.38
C TYR A 135 13.91 16.15 -5.18
N ILE A 136 14.99 16.00 -4.41
CA ILE A 136 15.49 17.06 -3.55
C ILE A 136 16.50 17.86 -4.40
N GLN A 137 16.23 19.14 -4.58
CA GLN A 137 17.27 20.17 -4.47
C GLN A 137 16.79 21.17 -3.43
#